data_AF-A0A196SAL0-F1
#
_entry.id   AF-A0A196SAL0-F1
#
_cell.length_a   1.000
_cell.length_b   1.000
_cell.length_c   1.000
_cell.angle_alpha   90.00
_cell.angle_beta   90.00
_cell.angle_gamma   90.00
#
_symmetry.space_group_name_H-M   'P 1'
#
loop_
_entity.id
_entity.type
_entity.pdbx_description
1 polymer ?
#
loop_
_entity_poly.entity_id
_entity_poly.type
_entity_poly.pdbx_seq_one_letter_code
_entity_poly.pdbx_strand_id
1 'polypeptide(L)'
;MNRVIRDTNSIMWIHDQGVGGNGNVLKEISWPNGAEIDIRNMVVGDPTMSVKELWGAELQENDAMLIREKERAFLEAVGERENVPVMVMGKMRDTGRMVVKDSKTGETAVDLDLELVLGELPKKLFVDHHVPAMLPEDLTVMQALDRVLRLLSVGSKRFLTSKVDRWMMGLIARQQCCGPLHLPLSDVAVFAQSPFSTTGCATAIGEQPVKGLIDPAAMGRLTVGEACMNLVWAAITDIEDVKCSGNWMWASKLEGEGAAMYDCCEAMGKAMLEVGIAVDGGKDSLSMAAKVGEEVVKAPGTLVVSVYAGWCGARTAGQPLERAVQRRGSLG
;
A
#
# COMPACT_ATOMS: atom_id res chain seq x y z
N MET A 1 22.67 -23.94 -13.63
CA MET A 1 21.93 -22.67 -13.50
C MET A 1 22.97 -21.56 -13.47
N ASN A 2 23.20 -20.89 -14.60
CA ASN A 2 24.14 -19.77 -14.67
C ASN A 2 23.49 -18.57 -13.96
N ARG A 3 23.84 -18.36 -12.68
CA ARG A 3 23.52 -17.11 -12.00
C ARG A 3 24.34 -16.02 -12.67
N VAL A 4 23.69 -15.17 -13.46
CA VAL A 4 24.34 -13.96 -13.97
C VAL A 4 24.31 -12.93 -12.84
N ILE A 5 25.33 -12.94 -11.99
CA ILE A 5 25.53 -11.92 -10.96
C ILE A 5 26.43 -10.85 -11.58
N ARG A 6 25.91 -9.64 -11.75
CA ARG A 6 26.72 -8.46 -12.09
C ARG A 6 26.78 -7.55 -10.87
N ASP A 7 27.93 -6.92 -10.69
CA ASP A 7 28.14 -5.92 -9.64
C ASP A 7 27.47 -4.56 -9.98
N THR A 8 26.93 -4.42 -11.19
CA THR A 8 26.33 -3.18 -11.69
C THR A 8 24.88 -3.38 -12.11
N ASN A 9 23.99 -2.56 -11.57
CA ASN A 9 22.59 -2.50 -12.00
C ASN A 9 22.49 -1.89 -13.42
N SER A 10 21.85 -2.62 -14.34
CA SER A 10 21.58 -2.17 -15.71
C SER A 10 20.41 -1.19 -15.81
N ILE A 11 19.53 -1.18 -14.80
CA ILE A 11 18.35 -0.32 -14.70
C ILE A 11 18.76 1.00 -14.04
N MET A 12 18.44 2.11 -14.70
CA MET A 12 18.64 3.45 -14.15
C MET A 12 17.43 3.91 -13.33
N TRP A 13 16.24 3.61 -13.82
CA TRP A 13 14.96 3.89 -13.17
C TRP A 13 13.95 2.84 -13.58
N ILE A 14 13.01 2.53 -12.69
CA ILE A 14 11.89 1.63 -12.94
C ILE A 14 10.65 2.20 -12.28
N HIS A 15 9.50 2.04 -12.93
CA HIS A 15 8.22 2.51 -12.44
C HIS A 15 7.11 1.57 -12.89
N ASP A 16 6.16 1.28 -12.00
CA ASP A 16 5.03 0.41 -12.29
C ASP A 16 4.04 1.08 -13.24
N GLN A 17 3.40 0.28 -14.08
CA GLN A 17 2.25 0.71 -14.86
C GLN A 17 0.98 0.49 -14.04
N GLY A 18 0.40 1.60 -13.58
CA GLY A 18 -0.87 1.61 -12.87
C GLY A 18 -1.96 2.40 -13.63
N VAL A 19 -2.63 3.29 -12.89
CA VAL A 19 -3.72 4.13 -13.40
C VAL A 19 -3.24 5.02 -14.54
N GLY A 20 -4.02 5.10 -15.61
CA GLY A 20 -3.64 5.83 -16.83
C GLY A 20 -2.64 5.11 -17.74
N GLY A 21 -2.18 3.91 -17.37
CA GLY A 21 -1.43 3.01 -18.23
C GLY A 21 -0.08 3.56 -18.71
N ASN A 22 0.31 3.20 -19.93
CA ASN A 22 1.48 3.74 -20.63
C ASN A 22 1.49 5.26 -20.65
N GLY A 23 0.30 5.84 -20.79
CA GLY A 23 0.08 7.27 -20.75
C GLY A 23 0.64 7.89 -19.48
N ASN A 24 0.45 7.28 -18.32
CA ASN A 24 1.00 7.81 -17.07
C ASN A 24 2.49 7.49 -16.93
N VAL A 25 2.82 6.19 -16.90
CA VAL A 25 4.15 5.71 -16.52
C VAL A 25 5.25 6.22 -17.46
N LEU A 26 4.99 6.29 -18.78
CA LEU A 26 5.99 6.72 -19.75
C LEU A 26 6.20 8.24 -19.72
N LYS A 27 5.19 9.03 -19.33
CA LYS A 27 5.38 10.46 -19.08
C LYS A 27 6.21 10.68 -17.83
N GLU A 28 5.88 10.01 -16.72
CA GLU A 28 6.56 10.16 -15.43
C GLU A 28 8.05 9.75 -15.51
N ILE A 29 8.38 8.61 -16.13
CA ILE A 29 9.78 8.18 -16.31
C ILE A 29 10.62 9.10 -17.20
N SER A 30 9.95 9.81 -18.11
CA SER A 30 10.62 10.69 -19.05
C SER A 30 10.76 12.13 -18.54
N TRP A 31 10.07 12.49 -17.46
CA TRP A 31 10.12 13.83 -16.89
C TRP A 31 11.49 14.11 -16.24
N PRO A 32 12.09 15.32 -16.42
CA PRO A 32 11.61 16.46 -17.20
C PRO A 32 12.07 16.49 -18.67
N ASN A 33 12.93 15.57 -19.10
CA ASN A 33 13.62 15.66 -20.40
C ASN A 33 12.71 15.36 -21.60
N GLY A 34 11.74 14.45 -21.45
CA GLY A 34 10.89 13.96 -22.52
C GLY A 34 11.41 12.71 -23.24
N ALA A 35 10.59 12.17 -24.12
CA ALA A 35 10.89 10.97 -24.89
C ALA A 35 10.17 10.95 -26.23
N GLU A 36 10.75 10.22 -27.17
CA GLU A 36 10.07 9.82 -28.40
C GLU A 36 9.95 8.29 -28.40
N ILE A 37 8.73 7.80 -28.52
CA ILE A 37 8.40 6.38 -28.51
C ILE A 37 7.55 5.98 -29.72
N ASP A 38 7.54 4.70 -30.03
CA ASP A 38 6.62 4.09 -30.99
C ASP A 38 5.67 3.13 -30.27
N ILE A 39 4.36 3.42 -30.35
CA ILE A 39 3.33 2.64 -29.67
C ILE A 39 3.24 1.20 -30.22
N ARG A 40 3.73 0.96 -31.45
CA ARG A 40 3.69 -0.35 -32.09
C ARG A 40 4.82 -1.28 -31.66
N ASN A 41 5.74 -0.81 -30.81
CA ASN A 41 6.74 -1.67 -30.16
C ASN A 41 6.16 -2.48 -28.99
N MET A 42 4.92 -2.19 -28.56
CA MET A 42 4.24 -2.98 -27.55
C MET A 42 3.90 -4.38 -28.08
N VAL A 43 4.13 -5.38 -27.24
CA VAL A 43 3.54 -6.71 -27.42
C VAL A 43 2.07 -6.61 -27.04
N VAL A 44 1.19 -6.94 -27.99
CA VAL A 44 -0.26 -6.83 -27.84
C VAL A 44 -0.90 -8.21 -27.96
N GLY A 45 -1.86 -8.51 -27.08
CA GLY A 45 -2.68 -9.72 -27.19
C GLY A 45 -3.79 -9.59 -28.22
N ASP A 46 -4.26 -8.36 -28.47
CA ASP A 46 -5.27 -8.04 -29.47
C ASP A 46 -4.72 -7.03 -30.49
N PRO A 47 -4.45 -7.45 -31.73
CA PRO A 47 -3.90 -6.57 -32.76
C PRO A 47 -4.91 -5.53 -33.29
N THR A 48 -6.18 -5.59 -32.87
CA THR A 48 -7.22 -4.64 -33.28
C THR A 48 -7.25 -3.37 -32.44
N MET A 49 -6.54 -3.35 -31.30
CA MET A 49 -6.49 -2.21 -30.39
C MET A 49 -6.00 -0.92 -31.08
N SER A 50 -6.78 0.13 -30.87
CA SER A 50 -6.47 1.50 -31.28
C SER A 50 -5.29 2.07 -30.49
N VAL A 51 -4.68 3.13 -31.00
CA VAL A 51 -3.59 3.84 -30.29
C VAL A 51 -4.08 4.36 -28.93
N LYS A 52 -5.32 4.83 -28.85
CA LYS A 52 -5.91 5.31 -27.59
C LYS A 52 -5.99 4.19 -26.55
N GLU A 53 -6.42 3.00 -26.96
CA GLU A 53 -6.49 1.84 -26.07
C GLU A 53 -5.09 1.41 -25.63
N LEU A 54 -4.12 1.32 -26.55
CA LEU A 54 -2.74 0.97 -26.20
C LEU A 54 -2.08 1.98 -25.25
N TRP A 55 -2.35 3.26 -25.47
CA TRP A 55 -1.79 4.35 -24.66
C TRP A 55 -2.44 4.45 -23.28
N GLY A 56 -3.77 4.33 -23.20
CA GLY A 56 -4.52 4.54 -21.97
C GLY A 56 -4.89 3.28 -21.19
N ALA A 57 -4.62 2.08 -21.72
CA ALA A 57 -4.98 0.84 -21.04
C ALA A 57 -4.14 0.60 -19.78
N GLU A 58 -4.83 0.23 -18.70
CA GLU A 58 -4.25 -0.13 -17.42
C GLU A 58 -3.90 -1.63 -17.40
N LEU A 59 -3.06 -2.02 -18.37
CA LEU A 59 -2.55 -3.40 -18.49
C LEU A 59 -1.75 -3.74 -17.23
N GLN A 60 -2.11 -4.84 -16.58
CA GLN A 60 -1.45 -5.31 -15.37
C GLN A 60 -0.08 -5.93 -15.69
N GLU A 61 0.74 -6.14 -14.65
CA GLU A 61 2.05 -6.80 -14.75
C GLU A 61 3.04 -6.15 -15.75
N ASN A 62 3.02 -4.83 -15.85
CA ASN A 62 3.93 -4.06 -16.69
C ASN A 62 4.71 -3.03 -15.85
N ASP A 63 6.00 -2.89 -16.16
CA ASP A 63 6.88 -1.86 -15.60
C ASP A 63 7.58 -1.12 -16.74
N ALA A 64 7.72 0.20 -16.62
CA ALA A 64 8.60 0.98 -17.48
C ALA A 64 10.00 1.05 -16.88
N MET A 65 11.02 0.84 -17.71
CA MET A 65 12.42 0.93 -17.28
C MET A 65 13.21 1.89 -18.15
N LEU A 66 13.99 2.75 -17.50
CA LEU A 66 15.00 3.58 -18.15
C LEU A 66 16.35 2.89 -18.04
N ILE A 67 17.02 2.71 -19.18
CA ILE A 67 18.27 1.96 -19.29
C ILE A 67 19.28 2.74 -20.14
N ARG A 68 20.57 2.46 -19.94
CA ARG A 68 21.59 2.91 -20.90
C ARG A 68 21.53 2.03 -22.14
N GLU A 69 21.74 2.61 -23.32
CA GLU A 69 21.69 1.89 -24.60
C GLU A 69 22.61 0.66 -24.63
N LYS A 70 23.80 0.75 -24.01
CA LYS A 70 24.75 -0.38 -23.89
C LYS A 70 24.23 -1.58 -23.09
N GLU A 71 23.20 -1.39 -22.25
CA GLU A 71 22.63 -2.44 -21.40
C GLU A 71 21.47 -3.18 -22.08
N ARG A 72 20.99 -2.70 -23.23
CA ARG A 72 19.82 -3.24 -23.94
C ARG A 72 19.96 -4.74 -24.23
N ALA A 73 21.04 -5.15 -24.90
CA ALA A 73 21.23 -6.53 -25.31
C ALA A 73 21.27 -7.49 -24.10
N PHE A 74 21.80 -7.02 -22.96
CA PHE A 74 21.80 -7.79 -21.73
C PHE A 74 20.39 -7.97 -21.19
N LEU A 75 19.58 -6.91 -21.12
CA LEU A 75 18.21 -7.00 -20.60
C LEU A 75 17.29 -7.80 -21.52
N GLU A 76 17.44 -7.71 -22.85
CA GLU A 76 16.73 -8.57 -23.81
C GLU A 76 17.08 -10.06 -23.57
N ALA A 77 18.35 -10.39 -23.34
CA ALA A 77 18.77 -11.76 -23.01
C ALA A 77 18.27 -12.26 -21.64
N VAL A 78 18.16 -11.36 -20.65
CA VAL A 78 17.52 -11.68 -19.36
C VAL A 78 16.03 -11.94 -19.55
N GLY A 79 15.34 -11.10 -20.31
CA GLY A 79 13.93 -11.28 -20.65
C GLY A 79 13.66 -12.61 -21.35
N GLU A 80 14.48 -12.96 -22.36
CA GLU A 80 14.38 -14.26 -23.04
C GLU A 80 14.60 -15.43 -22.08
N ARG A 81 15.61 -15.35 -21.21
CA ARG A 81 15.91 -16.39 -20.22
C ARG A 81 14.78 -16.59 -19.20
N GLU A 82 14.19 -15.50 -18.73
CA GLU A 82 13.12 -15.53 -17.71
C GLU A 82 11.71 -15.61 -18.34
N ASN A 83 11.61 -15.68 -19.67
CA ASN A 83 10.37 -15.66 -20.44
C ASN A 83 9.48 -14.43 -20.15
N VAL A 84 10.12 -13.26 -20.02
CA VAL A 84 9.50 -11.95 -19.80
C VAL A 84 9.74 -11.07 -21.03
N PRO A 85 8.68 -10.60 -21.72
CA PRO A 85 8.83 -9.70 -22.85
C PRO A 85 9.52 -8.38 -22.47
N VAL A 86 10.55 -7.99 -23.23
CA VAL A 86 11.21 -6.68 -23.09
C VAL A 86 10.90 -5.86 -24.34
N MET A 87 10.13 -4.78 -24.16
CA MET A 87 9.64 -3.92 -25.23
C MET A 87 10.45 -2.62 -25.28
N VAL A 88 11.26 -2.42 -26.32
CA VAL A 88 12.02 -1.18 -26.49
C VAL A 88 11.12 -0.11 -27.09
N MET A 89 10.44 0.64 -26.22
CA MET A 89 9.44 1.62 -26.63
C MET A 89 10.03 2.80 -27.41
N GLY A 90 11.22 3.27 -27.06
CA GLY A 90 11.80 4.45 -27.68
C GLY A 90 13.08 4.95 -27.02
N LYS A 91 13.35 6.25 -27.18
CA LYS A 91 14.53 6.91 -26.62
C LYS A 91 14.15 8.19 -25.88
N MET A 92 14.85 8.44 -24.78
CA MET A 92 14.83 9.75 -24.12
C MET A 92 15.29 10.84 -25.09
N ARG A 93 14.67 12.01 -24.96
CA ARG A 93 15.01 13.24 -25.69
C ARG A 93 15.22 14.34 -24.66
N ASP A 94 15.85 15.43 -25.07
CA ASP A 94 16.01 16.62 -24.23
C ASP A 94 15.18 17.77 -24.82
N THR A 95 13.88 17.52 -24.95
CA THR A 95 12.92 18.40 -25.62
C THR A 95 11.81 18.90 -24.70
N GLY A 96 11.67 18.31 -23.50
CA GLY A 96 10.56 18.53 -22.57
C GLY A 96 9.24 17.90 -23.03
N ARG A 97 9.24 17.08 -24.10
CA ARG A 97 8.01 16.59 -24.74
C ARG A 97 7.91 15.07 -24.77
N MET A 98 6.70 14.55 -24.62
CA MET A 98 6.35 13.16 -24.89
C MET A 98 5.74 13.05 -26.28
N VAL A 99 6.47 12.41 -27.20
CA VAL A 99 6.06 12.16 -28.57
C VAL A 99 5.81 10.68 -28.77
N VAL A 100 4.57 10.31 -29.11
CA VAL A 100 4.17 8.92 -29.41
C VAL A 100 3.85 8.82 -30.88
N LYS A 101 4.64 8.03 -31.60
CA LYS A 101 4.44 7.72 -33.02
C LYS A 101 3.66 6.41 -33.16
N ASP A 102 2.91 6.31 -34.25
CA ASP A 102 2.33 5.07 -34.72
C ASP A 102 2.99 4.69 -36.06
N SER A 103 3.96 3.78 -36.04
CA SER A 103 4.63 3.34 -37.28
C SER A 103 3.72 2.61 -38.27
N LYS A 104 2.54 2.13 -37.84
CA LYS A 104 1.57 1.49 -38.74
C LYS A 104 0.89 2.51 -39.65
N THR A 105 0.62 3.71 -39.15
CA THR A 105 -0.07 4.78 -39.90
C THR A 105 0.87 5.90 -40.34
N GLY A 106 2.04 6.03 -39.70
CA GLY A 106 2.98 7.13 -39.88
C GLY A 106 2.60 8.40 -39.10
N GLU A 107 1.55 8.34 -38.27
CA GLU A 107 1.03 9.50 -37.54
C GLU A 107 1.77 9.73 -36.22
N THR A 108 1.76 10.98 -35.75
CA THR A 108 2.12 11.33 -34.37
C THR A 108 0.84 11.39 -33.55
N ALA A 109 0.59 10.36 -32.76
CA ALA A 109 -0.66 10.19 -32.03
C ALA A 109 -0.72 11.02 -30.74
N VAL A 110 0.43 11.28 -30.11
CA VAL A 110 0.56 12.11 -28.92
C VAL A 110 1.77 13.01 -29.08
N ASP A 111 1.59 14.29 -28.77
CA ASP A 111 2.67 15.27 -28.69
C ASP A 111 2.33 16.26 -27.56
N LEU A 112 2.89 15.99 -26.37
CA LEU A 112 2.56 16.72 -25.15
C LEU A 112 3.81 17.40 -24.59
N ASP A 113 3.66 18.67 -24.22
CA ASP A 113 4.60 19.36 -23.33
C ASP A 113 4.41 18.81 -21.91
N LEU A 114 5.46 18.21 -21.36
CA LEU A 114 5.34 17.55 -20.07
C LEU A 114 5.16 18.55 -18.92
N GLU A 115 5.65 19.79 -19.03
CA GLU A 115 5.48 20.81 -17.98
C GLU A 115 4.01 21.17 -17.82
N LEU A 116 3.28 21.25 -18.94
CA LEU A 116 1.85 21.54 -18.91
C LEU A 116 1.00 20.39 -18.35
N VAL A 117 1.52 19.15 -18.38
CA VAL A 117 0.76 17.94 -18.04
C VAL A 117 1.10 17.42 -16.64
N LEU A 118 2.37 17.53 -16.24
CA LEU A 118 2.89 17.03 -14.96
C LEU A 118 3.28 18.16 -13.99
N GLY A 119 3.20 19.42 -14.42
CA GLY A 119 3.49 20.58 -13.58
C GLY A 119 2.48 20.76 -12.43
N GLU A 120 2.77 21.74 -11.57
CA GLU A 120 1.98 21.97 -10.36
C GLU A 120 0.55 22.44 -10.66
N LEU A 121 -0.44 21.74 -10.10
CA LEU A 121 -1.81 22.20 -10.09
C LEU A 121 -2.02 23.27 -9.01
N PRO A 122 -2.89 24.26 -9.25
CA PRO A 122 -3.21 25.28 -8.25
C PRO A 122 -3.85 24.65 -7.00
N LYS A 123 -3.44 25.12 -5.82
CA LYS A 123 -4.00 24.66 -4.54
C LYS A 123 -5.48 25.03 -4.45
N LYS A 124 -6.31 24.05 -4.09
CA LYS A 124 -7.76 24.23 -3.93
C LYS A 124 -8.13 24.44 -2.45
N LEU A 125 -8.99 25.43 -2.19
CA LEU A 125 -9.57 25.68 -0.86
C LEU A 125 -10.90 24.91 -0.71
N PHE A 126 -11.10 24.27 0.45
CA PHE A 126 -12.33 23.61 0.85
C PHE A 126 -12.85 24.24 2.15
N VAL A 127 -14.17 24.41 2.27
CA VAL A 127 -14.86 24.95 3.46
C VAL A 127 -15.95 23.97 3.85
N ASP A 128 -15.99 23.55 5.12
CA ASP A 128 -16.87 22.49 5.64
C ASP A 128 -17.18 22.71 7.14
N HIS A 129 -18.10 21.93 7.74
CA HIS A 129 -18.55 22.13 9.13
C HIS A 129 -18.84 20.82 9.89
N HIS A 130 -18.85 20.88 11.23
CA HIS A 130 -19.02 19.71 12.11
C HIS A 130 -20.48 19.29 12.33
N VAL A 131 -20.72 17.98 12.45
CA VAL A 131 -22.02 17.37 12.77
C VAL A 131 -21.89 16.46 14.01
N PRO A 132 -22.72 16.64 15.07
CA PRO A 132 -22.61 15.85 16.31
C PRO A 132 -23.30 14.47 16.23
N ALA A 133 -22.82 13.52 17.03
CA ALA A 133 -23.38 12.16 17.16
C ALA A 133 -23.94 11.88 18.58
N MET A 134 -24.94 10.98 18.69
CA MET A 134 -25.52 10.51 19.97
C MET A 134 -25.34 9.00 20.14
N LEU A 135 -25.17 8.55 21.38
CA LEU A 135 -25.04 7.14 21.75
C LEU A 135 -26.34 6.61 22.40
N PRO A 136 -26.70 5.33 22.17
CA PRO A 136 -27.82 4.69 22.85
C PRO A 136 -27.47 4.28 24.29
N GLU A 137 -28.48 4.24 25.16
CA GLU A 137 -28.38 3.78 26.56
C GLU A 137 -28.98 2.36 26.75
N ASP A 138 -28.75 1.74 27.91
CA ASP A 138 -29.23 0.40 28.34
C ASP A 138 -28.53 -0.87 27.78
N LEU A 139 -27.22 -1.01 28.04
CA LEU A 139 -26.45 -2.24 27.71
C LEU A 139 -25.83 -2.90 28.95
N THR A 140 -26.12 -4.19 29.16
CA THR A 140 -25.40 -4.99 30.18
C THR A 140 -24.12 -5.61 29.62
N VAL A 141 -23.16 -5.93 30.50
CA VAL A 141 -21.89 -6.57 30.11
C VAL A 141 -22.09 -7.89 29.37
N MET A 142 -23.03 -8.74 29.80
CA MET A 142 -23.26 -10.03 29.14
C MET A 142 -23.87 -9.88 27.75
N GLN A 143 -24.77 -8.90 27.56
CA GLN A 143 -25.29 -8.56 26.24
C GLN A 143 -24.20 -7.97 25.34
N ALA A 144 -23.30 -7.15 25.90
CA ALA A 144 -22.16 -6.62 25.17
C ALA A 144 -21.22 -7.74 24.71
N LEU A 145 -20.87 -8.67 25.60
CA LEU A 145 -19.97 -9.78 25.30
C LEU A 145 -20.53 -10.71 24.20
N ASP A 146 -21.81 -11.11 24.30
CA ASP A 146 -22.46 -11.95 23.29
C ASP A 146 -22.48 -11.26 21.91
N ARG A 147 -22.70 -9.95 21.86
CA ARG A 147 -22.68 -9.17 20.60
C ARG A 147 -21.26 -9.02 20.05
N VAL A 148 -20.31 -8.62 20.89
CA VAL A 148 -18.91 -8.32 20.51
C VAL A 148 -18.23 -9.55 19.91
N LEU A 149 -18.39 -10.73 20.51
CA LEU A 149 -17.77 -11.95 19.99
C LEU A 149 -18.36 -12.45 18.66
N ARG A 150 -19.55 -11.96 18.28
CA ARG A 150 -20.20 -12.24 16.98
C ARG A 150 -19.84 -11.24 15.90
N LEU A 151 -19.28 -10.08 16.26
CA LEU A 151 -18.83 -9.09 15.27
C LEU A 151 -17.68 -9.67 14.47
N LEU A 152 -17.78 -9.60 13.14
CA LEU A 152 -16.74 -10.09 12.24
C LEU A 152 -15.38 -9.41 12.46
N SER A 153 -15.38 -8.13 12.85
CA SER A 153 -14.17 -7.38 13.20
C SER A 153 -13.43 -7.96 14.42
N VAL A 154 -14.14 -8.65 15.32
CA VAL A 154 -13.56 -9.25 16.55
C VAL A 154 -13.36 -10.77 16.40
N GLY A 155 -14.32 -11.46 15.80
CA GLY A 155 -14.30 -12.92 15.64
C GLY A 155 -13.08 -13.46 14.89
N SER A 156 -12.88 -14.78 14.94
CA SER A 156 -11.71 -15.43 14.36
C SER A 156 -11.55 -15.14 12.86
N LYS A 157 -10.35 -14.69 12.46
CA LYS A 157 -9.99 -14.42 11.06
C LYS A 157 -9.46 -15.64 10.32
N ARG A 158 -9.68 -16.87 10.83
CA ARG A 158 -9.15 -18.12 10.25
C ARG A 158 -9.53 -18.28 8.78
N PHE A 159 -10.71 -17.81 8.40
CA PHE A 159 -11.17 -17.87 7.00
C PHE A 159 -10.37 -16.96 6.06
N LEU A 160 -9.67 -15.94 6.55
CA LEU A 160 -8.74 -15.11 5.77
C LEU A 160 -7.35 -15.73 5.79
N THR A 161 -6.86 -16.11 6.97
CA THR A 161 -5.49 -16.61 7.12
C THR A 161 -5.27 -17.92 6.38
N SER A 162 -6.26 -18.83 6.36
CA SER A 162 -6.12 -20.16 5.74
C SER A 162 -6.24 -20.16 4.21
N LYS A 163 -6.61 -19.04 3.58
CA LYS A 163 -6.76 -18.95 2.12
C LYS A 163 -5.48 -18.59 1.38
N VAL A 164 -4.52 -18.01 2.10
CA VAL A 164 -3.28 -17.49 1.53
C VAL A 164 -2.08 -18.30 2.02
N ASP A 165 -1.04 -18.37 1.18
CA ASP A 165 0.26 -18.85 1.60
C ASP A 165 0.85 -17.93 2.69
N ARG A 166 1.59 -18.50 3.63
CA ARG A 166 2.17 -17.79 4.79
C ARG A 166 3.59 -18.25 5.13
N TRP A 167 4.26 -18.92 4.20
CA TRP A 167 5.53 -19.62 4.44
C TRP A 167 6.44 -19.70 3.21
N MET A 168 5.93 -19.38 2.02
CA MET A 168 6.73 -19.17 0.81
C MET A 168 7.91 -18.23 1.10
N MET A 169 9.06 -18.51 0.48
CA MET A 169 10.39 -17.95 0.75
C MET A 169 11.13 -18.54 1.97
N GLY A 170 10.44 -19.17 2.93
CA GLY A 170 11.09 -19.76 4.11
C GLY A 170 11.69 -18.74 5.09
N LEU A 171 11.29 -17.46 4.98
CA LEU A 171 11.80 -16.34 5.78
C LEU A 171 10.82 -15.87 6.85
N ILE A 172 9.63 -16.47 6.95
CA ILE A 172 8.58 -16.03 7.88
C ILE A 172 8.90 -16.50 9.29
N ALA A 173 9.26 -15.56 10.17
CA ALA A 173 9.56 -15.83 11.58
C ALA A 173 8.30 -15.73 12.47
N ARG A 174 7.37 -14.83 12.13
CA ARG A 174 6.08 -14.67 12.81
C ARG A 174 4.98 -14.44 11.77
N GLN A 175 4.02 -15.37 11.74
CA GLN A 175 2.80 -15.31 10.95
C GLN A 175 1.58 -15.02 11.86
N GLN A 176 0.43 -14.76 11.25
CA GLN A 176 -0.85 -14.47 11.91
C GLN A 176 -1.26 -15.59 12.88
N CYS A 177 -1.03 -16.86 12.51
CA CYS A 177 -1.37 -18.03 13.33
C CYS A 177 -0.29 -18.33 14.36
N CYS A 178 -0.65 -18.37 15.65
CA CYS A 178 0.26 -18.63 16.76
C CYS A 178 -0.17 -19.81 17.64
N GLY A 179 0.82 -20.38 18.34
CA GLY A 179 0.66 -21.48 19.28
C GLY A 179 0.34 -22.84 18.65
N PRO A 180 0.26 -23.92 19.46
CA PRO A 180 0.01 -25.28 18.97
C PRO A 180 -1.32 -25.45 18.23
N LEU A 181 -2.29 -24.58 18.51
CA LEU A 181 -3.63 -24.59 17.90
C LEU A 181 -3.72 -23.73 16.63
N HIS A 182 -2.62 -23.08 16.24
CA HIS A 182 -2.56 -22.17 15.09
C HIS A 182 -3.69 -21.14 15.07
N LEU A 183 -3.94 -20.49 16.21
CA LEU A 183 -4.99 -19.48 16.33
C LEU A 183 -4.54 -18.17 15.67
N PRO A 184 -5.37 -17.51 14.85
CA PRO A 184 -4.99 -16.27 14.15
C PRO A 184 -5.06 -15.07 15.10
N LEU A 185 -4.07 -14.97 16.00
CA LEU A 185 -4.04 -13.99 17.10
C LEU A 185 -2.69 -13.24 17.19
N SER A 186 -1.81 -13.35 16.19
CA SER A 186 -0.57 -12.58 16.20
C SER A 186 -0.85 -11.12 15.85
N ASP A 187 -0.39 -10.21 16.71
CA ASP A 187 -0.52 -8.76 16.52
C ASP A 187 0.50 -8.21 15.50
N VAL A 188 1.60 -8.93 15.28
CA VAL A 188 2.72 -8.52 14.42
C VAL A 188 3.08 -9.61 13.41
N ALA A 189 3.56 -9.21 12.24
CA ALA A 189 4.23 -10.06 11.26
C ALA A 189 5.74 -9.79 11.27
N VAL A 190 6.55 -10.85 11.22
CA VAL A 190 8.02 -10.75 11.22
C VAL A 190 8.59 -11.69 10.17
N PHE A 191 9.53 -11.18 9.37
CA PHE A 191 10.26 -11.97 8.38
C PHE A 191 11.74 -11.63 8.37
N ALA A 192 12.59 -12.64 8.17
CA ALA A 192 14.03 -12.49 8.07
C ALA A 192 14.42 -11.90 6.71
N GLN A 193 15.54 -11.17 6.66
CA GLN A 193 16.06 -10.63 5.39
C GLN A 193 16.76 -11.69 4.53
N SER A 194 17.22 -12.79 5.12
CA SER A 194 17.84 -13.91 4.40
C SER A 194 17.76 -15.21 5.19
N PRO A 195 17.96 -16.38 4.55
CA PRO A 195 17.94 -17.68 5.24
C PRO A 195 19.00 -17.85 6.32
N PHE A 196 20.03 -16.98 6.34
CA PHE A 196 21.15 -17.03 7.27
C PHE A 196 21.17 -15.85 8.25
N SER A 197 20.25 -14.89 8.10
CA SER A 197 20.20 -13.70 8.93
C SER A 197 19.37 -13.91 10.18
N THR A 198 19.79 -13.33 11.29
CA THR A 198 18.99 -13.21 12.52
C THR A 198 18.20 -11.91 12.58
N THR A 199 18.39 -11.02 11.62
CA THR A 199 17.66 -9.75 11.48
C THR A 199 16.67 -9.80 10.31
N GLY A 200 15.77 -8.83 10.25
CA GLY A 200 14.77 -8.73 9.19
C GLY A 200 13.87 -7.52 9.34
N CYS A 201 12.58 -7.69 9.11
CA CYS A 201 11.59 -6.64 9.21
C CYS A 201 10.37 -7.11 10.02
N ALA A 202 9.79 -6.19 10.78
CA ALA A 202 8.53 -6.36 11.48
C ALA A 202 7.50 -5.36 10.95
N THR A 203 6.24 -5.78 10.86
CA THR A 203 5.14 -4.90 10.44
C THR A 203 3.85 -5.20 11.20
N ALA A 204 3.08 -4.15 11.44
CA ALA A 204 1.78 -4.17 12.11
C ALA A 204 0.85 -3.10 11.53
N ILE A 205 -0.44 -3.20 11.84
CA ILE A 205 -1.49 -2.32 11.32
C ILE A 205 -2.33 -1.80 12.51
N GLY A 206 -2.80 -0.56 12.41
CA GLY A 206 -3.85 0.00 13.26
C GLY A 206 -4.95 0.66 12.42
N GLU A 207 -6.18 0.61 12.91
CA GLU A 207 -7.37 1.20 12.28
C GLU A 207 -8.52 1.39 13.29
N GLN A 208 -9.14 2.58 13.33
CA GLN A 208 -10.20 2.87 14.31
C GLN A 208 -11.46 3.58 13.75
N PRO A 209 -12.00 3.16 12.60
CA PRO A 209 -13.04 3.89 11.86
C PRO A 209 -14.34 4.11 12.65
N VAL A 210 -14.73 3.16 13.50
CA VAL A 210 -15.95 3.28 14.32
C VAL A 210 -15.83 4.42 15.34
N LYS A 211 -14.64 4.65 15.91
CA LYS A 211 -14.39 5.80 16.80
C LYS A 211 -14.45 7.11 16.03
N GLY A 212 -14.10 7.10 14.74
CA GLY A 212 -14.15 8.26 13.86
C GLY A 212 -15.56 8.79 13.61
N LEU A 213 -16.59 7.96 13.79
CA LEU A 213 -17.99 8.40 13.74
C LEU A 213 -18.37 9.34 14.91
N ILE A 214 -17.58 9.34 15.98
CA ILE A 214 -17.80 10.17 17.18
C ILE A 214 -16.77 11.29 17.23
N ASP A 215 -15.49 10.92 17.12
CA ASP A 215 -14.36 11.85 17.22
C ASP A 215 -13.26 11.43 16.22
N PRO A 216 -13.19 12.10 15.06
CA PRO A 216 -12.14 11.86 14.05
C PRO A 216 -10.73 12.09 14.58
N ALA A 217 -10.53 13.05 15.48
CA ALA A 217 -9.23 13.32 16.08
C ALA A 217 -8.81 12.19 17.04
N ALA A 218 -9.74 11.66 17.84
CA ALA A 218 -9.49 10.47 18.66
C ALA A 218 -9.20 9.23 17.80
N MET A 219 -9.92 9.06 16.69
CA MET A 219 -9.65 8.00 15.73
C MET A 219 -8.22 8.07 15.18
N GLY A 220 -7.75 9.26 14.79
CA GLY A 220 -6.38 9.47 14.33
C GLY A 220 -5.34 9.02 15.38
N ARG A 221 -5.49 9.49 16.63
CA ARG A 221 -4.57 9.11 17.72
C ARG A 221 -4.59 7.62 18.05
N LEU A 222 -5.78 7.03 18.16
CA LEU A 222 -5.95 5.61 18.51
C LEU A 222 -5.45 4.70 17.39
N THR A 223 -5.57 5.11 16.13
CA THR A 223 -5.02 4.36 14.99
C THR A 223 -3.51 4.27 15.05
N VAL A 224 -2.83 5.40 15.33
CA VAL A 224 -1.36 5.42 15.53
C VAL A 224 -0.96 4.57 16.74
N GLY A 225 -1.69 4.72 17.85
CA GLY A 225 -1.46 3.96 19.07
C GLY A 225 -1.59 2.45 18.87
N GLU A 226 -2.65 1.99 18.21
CA GLU A 226 -2.86 0.57 17.90
C GLU A 226 -1.75 0.00 17.00
N ALA A 227 -1.37 0.71 15.94
CA ALA A 227 -0.31 0.26 15.05
C ALA A 227 1.01 0.06 15.82
N CYS A 228 1.38 1.02 16.68
CA CYS A 228 2.56 0.94 17.52
C CYS A 228 2.45 -0.18 18.57
N MET A 229 1.30 -0.29 19.25
CA MET A 229 1.03 -1.33 20.27
C MET A 229 1.06 -2.74 19.68
N ASN A 230 0.63 -2.91 18.43
CA ASN A 230 0.75 -4.18 17.74
C ASN A 230 2.22 -4.49 17.39
N LEU A 231 3.03 -3.47 17.04
CA LEU A 231 4.44 -3.64 16.69
C LEU A 231 5.33 -4.02 17.90
N VAL A 232 4.98 -3.64 19.14
CA VAL A 232 5.84 -3.85 20.33
C VAL A 232 6.23 -5.30 20.61
N TRP A 233 5.49 -6.27 20.05
CA TRP A 233 5.78 -7.69 20.17
C TRP A 233 6.96 -8.16 19.31
N ALA A 234 7.55 -7.27 18.51
CA ALA A 234 8.80 -7.47 17.78
C ALA A 234 9.94 -6.61 18.36
N ALA A 235 11.12 -7.22 18.50
CA ALA A 235 12.32 -6.51 18.90
C ALA A 235 12.84 -5.65 17.73
N ILE A 236 12.58 -4.34 17.81
CA ILE A 236 13.10 -3.35 16.88
C ILE A 236 14.32 -2.64 17.48
N THR A 237 15.03 -1.86 16.68
CA THR A 237 16.20 -1.08 17.11
C THR A 237 15.79 0.10 18.00
N ASP A 238 14.96 0.99 17.48
CA ASP A 238 14.39 2.12 18.21
C ASP A 238 13.02 2.50 17.61
N ILE A 239 12.21 3.28 18.34
CA ILE A 239 10.91 3.77 17.84
C ILE A 239 11.09 4.72 16.65
N GLU A 240 12.18 5.48 16.62
CA GLU A 240 12.49 6.43 15.53
C GLU A 240 12.82 5.73 14.20
N ASP A 241 13.16 4.45 14.24
CA ASP A 241 13.37 3.62 13.04
C ASP A 241 12.06 3.14 12.42
N VAL A 242 10.93 3.32 13.10
CA VAL A 242 9.62 2.95 12.57
C VAL A 242 9.22 3.92 11.46
N LYS A 243 8.85 3.31 10.33
CA LYS A 243 8.26 3.99 9.17
C LYS A 243 6.79 3.65 9.06
N CYS A 244 6.02 4.55 8.45
CA CYS A 244 4.57 4.45 8.45
C CYS A 244 4.02 4.67 7.04
N SER A 245 3.13 3.78 6.62
CA SER A 245 2.23 4.04 5.50
C SER A 245 0.88 4.55 6.01
N GLY A 246 0.47 5.75 5.59
CA GLY A 246 -0.84 6.31 5.88
C GLY A 246 -1.82 6.09 4.74
N ASN A 247 -3.00 5.55 5.01
CA ASN A 247 -4.05 5.34 4.01
C ASN A 247 -5.37 5.94 4.48
N TRP A 248 -5.89 6.91 3.71
CA TRP A 248 -7.09 7.67 4.05
C TRP A 248 -8.24 7.31 3.11
N MET A 249 -9.27 6.67 3.64
CA MET A 249 -10.50 6.35 2.91
C MET A 249 -11.62 7.23 3.44
N TRP A 250 -12.12 8.12 2.60
CA TRP A 250 -13.07 9.15 3.02
C TRP A 250 -14.09 9.49 1.93
N ALA A 251 -15.27 9.95 2.32
CA ALA A 251 -16.24 10.55 1.40
C ALA A 251 -16.13 12.09 1.45
N SER A 252 -14.93 12.63 1.22
CA SER A 252 -14.56 14.03 1.57
C SER A 252 -15.34 15.13 0.84
N LYS A 253 -16.11 14.78 -0.19
CA LYS A 253 -16.99 15.71 -0.91
C LYS A 253 -18.37 15.84 -0.28
N LEU A 254 -18.71 14.98 0.70
CA LEU A 254 -19.95 15.06 1.44
C LEU A 254 -19.79 16.00 2.63
N GLU A 255 -20.91 16.56 3.07
CA GLU A 255 -21.00 17.50 4.18
C GLU A 255 -20.37 16.94 5.47
N GLY A 256 -19.50 17.74 6.08
CA GLY A 256 -18.75 17.47 7.32
C GLY A 256 -17.57 16.51 7.20
N GLU A 257 -17.49 15.75 6.11
CA GLU A 257 -16.46 14.74 5.92
C GLU A 257 -15.07 15.35 5.63
N GLY A 258 -15.01 16.50 4.97
CA GLY A 258 -13.74 17.20 4.73
C GLY A 258 -13.14 17.76 6.02
N ALA A 259 -13.98 18.36 6.87
CA ALA A 259 -13.57 18.84 8.19
C ALA A 259 -13.11 17.68 9.09
N ALA A 260 -13.88 16.59 9.12
CA ALA A 260 -13.55 15.40 9.91
C ALA A 260 -12.20 14.77 9.49
N MET A 261 -11.94 14.70 8.17
CA MET A 261 -10.67 14.20 7.65
C MET A 261 -9.51 15.11 8.08
N TYR A 262 -9.68 16.43 8.03
CA TYR A 262 -8.66 17.39 8.47
C TYR A 262 -8.32 17.21 9.96
N ASP A 263 -9.33 17.14 10.83
CA ASP A 263 -9.14 16.96 12.26
C ASP A 263 -8.43 15.63 12.59
N CYS A 264 -8.77 14.56 11.87
CA CYS A 264 -8.07 13.29 11.95
C CYS A 264 -6.58 13.43 11.57
N CYS A 265 -6.28 14.03 10.41
CA CYS A 265 -4.91 14.22 9.93
C CYS A 265 -4.07 15.09 10.89
N GLU A 266 -4.65 16.17 11.41
CA GLU A 266 -3.97 17.06 12.36
C GLU A 266 -3.64 16.33 13.67
N ALA A 267 -4.61 15.61 14.22
CA ALA A 267 -4.42 14.85 15.46
C ALA A 267 -3.45 13.67 15.30
N MET A 268 -3.52 12.97 14.16
CA MET A 268 -2.57 11.94 13.77
C MET A 268 -1.15 12.50 13.70
N GLY A 269 -0.96 13.64 13.02
CA GLY A 269 0.35 14.29 12.89
C GLY A 269 0.95 14.67 14.25
N LYS A 270 0.14 15.26 15.14
CA LYS A 270 0.56 15.59 16.52
C LYS A 270 0.98 14.34 17.30
N ALA A 271 0.18 13.27 17.26
CA ALA A 271 0.51 12.01 17.95
C ALA A 271 1.77 11.35 17.39
N MET A 272 1.97 11.38 16.07
CA MET A 272 3.17 10.86 15.42
C MET A 272 4.43 11.63 15.86
N LEU A 273 4.34 12.96 15.96
CA LEU A 273 5.44 13.79 16.47
C LEU A 273 5.78 13.48 17.94
N GLU A 274 4.78 13.21 18.79
CA GLU A 274 5.01 12.83 20.18
C GLU A 274 5.68 11.46 20.33
N VAL A 275 5.33 10.51 19.46
CA VAL A 275 5.91 9.15 19.44
C VAL A 275 7.28 9.11 18.76
N GLY A 276 7.58 10.05 17.88
CA GLY A 276 8.84 10.09 17.11
C GLY A 276 8.79 9.33 15.79
N ILE A 277 7.60 9.15 15.20
CA ILE A 277 7.40 8.44 13.93
C ILE A 277 6.79 9.38 12.88
N ALA A 278 6.84 9.00 11.60
CA ALA A 278 6.25 9.79 10.53
C ALA A 278 5.79 8.91 9.36
N VAL A 279 4.80 9.41 8.62
CA VAL A 279 4.40 8.84 7.34
C VAL A 279 5.47 9.11 6.30
N ASP A 280 5.96 8.06 5.63
CA ASP A 280 6.95 8.15 4.55
C ASP A 280 6.40 7.68 3.19
N GLY A 281 5.18 7.17 3.17
CA GLY A 281 4.42 6.86 1.96
C GLY A 281 2.94 6.68 2.28
N GLY A 282 2.06 6.76 1.29
CA GLY A 282 0.64 6.64 1.57
C GLY A 282 -0.24 6.86 0.36
N LYS A 283 -1.55 6.73 0.58
CA LYS A 283 -2.56 6.93 -0.47
C LYS A 283 -3.88 7.41 0.12
N ASP A 284 -4.63 8.16 -0.67
CA ASP A 284 -5.99 8.56 -0.36
C ASP A 284 -7.01 7.96 -1.35
N SER A 285 -8.22 7.73 -0.84
CA SER A 285 -9.41 7.41 -1.62
C SER A 285 -10.58 8.23 -1.11
N LEU A 286 -10.91 9.29 -1.86
CA LEU A 286 -11.75 10.40 -1.38
C LEU A 286 -13.21 10.34 -1.87
N SER A 287 -13.63 9.21 -2.44
CA SER A 287 -14.99 9.02 -2.98
C SER A 287 -15.67 7.78 -2.40
N MET A 288 -15.50 7.53 -1.09
CA MET A 288 -16.05 6.36 -0.39
C MET A 288 -17.56 6.46 -0.12
N ALA A 289 -18.34 6.75 -1.16
CA ALA A 289 -19.79 6.80 -1.12
C ALA A 289 -20.38 6.25 -2.42
N ALA A 290 -21.55 5.62 -2.31
CA ALA A 290 -22.31 5.09 -3.43
C ALA A 290 -23.77 5.51 -3.34
N LYS A 291 -24.41 5.72 -4.48
CA LYS A 291 -25.85 5.95 -4.57
C LYS A 291 -26.55 4.62 -4.88
N VAL A 292 -27.46 4.21 -3.99
CA VAL A 292 -28.26 2.99 -4.14
C VAL A 292 -29.72 3.40 -4.23
N GLY A 293 -30.28 3.39 -5.45
CA GLY A 293 -31.60 3.98 -5.70
C GLY A 293 -31.59 5.49 -5.44
N GLU A 294 -32.39 5.95 -4.48
CA GLU A 294 -32.43 7.35 -4.06
C GLU A 294 -31.51 7.65 -2.86
N GLU A 295 -31.02 6.63 -2.16
CA GLU A 295 -30.23 6.77 -0.95
C GLU A 295 -28.73 6.90 -1.25
N VAL A 296 -28.03 7.73 -0.46
CA VAL A 296 -26.57 7.83 -0.47
C VAL A 296 -26.02 7.05 0.71
N VAL A 297 -25.28 6.00 0.42
CA VAL A 297 -24.58 5.17 1.41
C VAL A 297 -23.11 5.58 1.40
N LYS A 298 -22.59 6.06 2.52
CA LYS A 298 -21.17 6.39 2.68
C LYS A 298 -20.48 5.46 3.67
N ALA A 299 -19.22 5.17 3.42
CA ALA A 299 -18.38 4.50 4.41
C ALA A 299 -17.99 5.49 5.53
N PRO A 300 -17.78 5.02 6.77
CA PRO A 300 -17.12 5.82 7.78
C PRO A 300 -15.75 6.32 7.30
N GLY A 301 -15.39 7.54 7.67
CA GLY A 301 -14.02 8.02 7.54
C GLY A 301 -13.05 7.06 8.19
N THR A 302 -12.08 6.56 7.42
CA THR A 302 -11.19 5.48 7.84
C THR A 302 -9.75 5.87 7.58
N LEU A 303 -8.95 5.90 8.64
CA LEU A 303 -7.50 5.92 8.57
C LEU A 303 -6.98 4.50 8.85
N VAL A 304 -6.08 4.03 8.00
CA VAL A 304 -5.28 2.83 8.26
C VAL A 304 -3.82 3.22 8.30
N VAL A 305 -3.14 2.89 9.38
CA VAL A 305 -1.69 3.09 9.53
C VAL A 305 -1.01 1.73 9.57
N SER A 306 -0.15 1.50 8.59
CA SER A 306 0.76 0.35 8.59
C SER A 306 2.13 0.82 9.08
N VAL A 307 2.63 0.23 10.15
CA VAL A 307 3.98 0.49 10.66
C VAL A 307 4.92 -0.61 10.22
N TYR A 308 6.17 -0.26 9.92
CA TYR A 308 7.22 -1.22 9.60
C TYR A 308 8.58 -0.74 10.08
N ALA A 309 9.41 -1.67 10.54
CA ALA A 309 10.71 -1.36 11.13
C ALA A 309 11.69 -2.53 10.99
N GLY A 310 12.99 -2.21 11.08
CA GLY A 310 14.04 -3.22 11.16
C GLY A 310 13.88 -4.08 12.42
N TRP A 311 13.85 -5.41 12.23
CA TRP A 311 13.86 -6.39 13.32
C TRP A 311 15.30 -6.79 13.62
N CYS A 312 15.77 -6.52 14.84
CA CYS A 312 17.19 -6.64 15.22
C CYS A 312 17.61 -8.03 15.73
N GLY A 313 16.69 -9.00 15.76
CA GLY A 313 17.02 -10.37 16.12
C GLY A 313 17.13 -10.60 17.63
N ALA A 314 16.00 -10.94 18.22
CA ALA A 314 15.88 -11.64 19.50
C ALA A 314 14.48 -12.26 19.51
N ARG A 315 14.31 -13.36 20.28
CA ARG A 315 13.01 -14.01 20.57
C ARG A 315 11.90 -12.95 20.57
N THR A 316 10.93 -13.04 19.65
CA THR A 316 9.70 -12.23 19.70
C THR A 316 9.18 -12.28 21.12
N ALA A 317 9.32 -11.17 21.83
CA ALA A 317 8.98 -11.10 23.24
C ALA A 317 7.47 -11.14 23.30
N GLY A 318 6.91 -12.25 23.79
CA GLY A 318 5.48 -12.40 24.04
C GLY A 318 4.73 -13.12 22.93
N GLN A 319 4.60 -14.43 23.10
CA GLN A 319 3.42 -15.11 22.59
C GLN A 319 2.22 -14.64 23.44
N PRO A 320 1.15 -14.13 22.82
CA PRO A 320 -0.11 -13.98 23.52
C PRO A 320 -0.54 -15.37 24.03
N LEU A 321 -0.78 -15.51 25.34
CA LEU A 321 -1.46 -16.63 26.00
C LEU A 321 -0.74 -18.00 26.24
N GLU A 322 0.59 -18.11 26.26
CA GLU A 322 1.20 -19.40 26.69
C GLU A 322 1.13 -19.67 28.22
N ARG A 323 0.99 -18.64 29.07
CA ARG A 323 1.01 -18.85 30.54
C ARG A 323 -0.31 -19.34 31.17
N ALA A 324 -1.42 -19.41 30.43
CA ALA A 324 -2.72 -19.76 31.02
C ALA A 324 -3.07 -21.26 30.99
N VAL A 325 -2.43 -22.07 30.14
CA VAL A 325 -2.84 -23.48 29.92
C VAL A 325 -1.93 -24.52 30.59
N GLN A 326 -0.72 -24.16 31.02
CA GLN A 326 0.21 -25.12 31.68
C GLN A 326 0.00 -25.31 33.20
N ARG A 327 -0.98 -24.64 33.83
CA ARG A 327 -1.29 -24.82 35.27
C ARG A 327 -2.57 -25.61 35.53
N ARG A 328 -2.81 -26.74 34.87
CA ARG A 328 -3.68 -27.83 35.38
C ARG A 328 -3.21 -29.17 34.82
N GLY A 329 -2.30 -29.82 35.54
CA GLY A 329 -1.77 -31.14 35.16
C GLY A 329 -0.75 -31.67 36.18
N SER A 330 -0.98 -31.40 37.46
CA SER A 330 -0.31 -32.08 38.57
C SER A 330 -1.22 -31.99 39.80
N LEU A 331 -2.20 -32.88 39.83
CA LEU A 331 -2.78 -33.37 41.06
C LEU A 331 -2.44 -34.86 41.09
N GLY A 332 -1.90 -35.30 42.22
CA GLY A 332 -1.46 -36.68 42.45
C GLY A 332 -2.59 -37.69 42.51
#